data_AF-A0A179IBL2-F1
#
_entry.id   AF-A0A179IBL2-F1
#
_cell.length_a   1.000
_cell.length_b   1.000
_cell.length_c   1.000
_cell.angle_alpha   90.00
_cell.angle_beta   90.00
_cell.angle_gamma   90.00
#
_symmetry.space_group_name_H-M   'P 1'
#
loop_
_entity.id
_entity.type
_entity.pdbx_description
1 polymer ?
#
loop_
_entity_poly.entity_id
_entity_poly.type
_entity_poly.pdbx_seq_one_letter_code
_entity_poly.pdbx_strand_id
1 'polypeptide(L)'
;MIELGPGSKAQPLHADGGGWWPFWSMPRDKYVEYYLNFLIATTDTTCENGATGVVRGSQDVEYLSLTDYANVWQYPEEDVEQIELKAGDCLLLGGRIVHRGGENKTQTDKRRILSCMVISSSLTPEEAHAMTVDRKFIENQPERVKKFLGFRNMTPIVGPGVWLHPKGELSSVLGF
;
A
#
# COMPACT_ATOMS: atom_id res chain seq x y z
N MET A 1 -9.64 6.56 1.47
CA MET A 1 -10.67 5.95 0.58
C MET A 1 -10.44 6.48 -0.83
N ILE A 2 -10.47 5.60 -1.82
CA ILE A 2 -10.30 5.94 -3.24
C ILE A 2 -11.66 5.79 -3.91
N GLU A 3 -12.09 6.80 -4.66
CA GLU A 3 -13.32 6.78 -5.47
C GLU A 3 -12.95 7.03 -6.94
N LEU A 4 -13.31 6.09 -7.82
CA LEU A 4 -13.25 6.29 -9.27
C LEU A 4 -14.68 6.53 -9.79
N GLY A 5 -14.96 7.77 -10.17
CA GLY A 5 -16.24 8.15 -10.78
C GLY A 5 -16.33 7.81 -12.27
N PRO A 6 -17.51 8.02 -12.88
CA PRO A 6 -17.73 7.79 -14.31
C PRO A 6 -16.71 8.50 -15.20
N GLY A 7 -16.18 7.80 -16.20
CA GLY A 7 -15.20 8.34 -17.16
C GLY A 7 -13.77 8.54 -16.62
N SER A 8 -13.49 8.14 -15.37
CA SER A 8 -12.13 8.21 -14.81
C SER A 8 -11.16 7.39 -15.66
N LYS A 9 -10.03 7.99 -16.05
CA LYS A 9 -9.00 7.30 -16.85
C LYS A 9 -8.22 6.29 -16.01
N ALA A 10 -7.70 5.26 -16.69
CA ALA A 10 -6.78 4.32 -16.06
C ALA A 10 -5.57 5.07 -15.51
N GLN A 11 -5.12 4.68 -14.31
CA GLN A 11 -3.90 5.21 -13.73
C GLN A 11 -2.68 4.65 -14.49
N PRO A 12 -1.53 5.32 -14.43
CA PRO A 12 -0.27 4.71 -14.85
C PRO A 12 -0.02 3.42 -14.06
N LEU A 13 0.60 2.43 -14.70
CA LEU A 13 1.13 1.26 -13.99
C LEU A 13 2.21 1.70 -13.00
N HIS A 14 2.21 1.10 -11.83
CA HIS A 14 3.18 1.35 -10.76
C HIS A 14 3.21 0.17 -9.79
N ALA A 15 4.24 0.09 -8.96
CA ALA A 15 4.25 -0.76 -7.78
C ALA A 15 4.42 0.12 -6.53
N ASP A 16 3.52 -0.04 -5.56
CA ASP A 16 3.47 0.85 -4.38
C ASP A 16 4.77 0.85 -3.57
N GLY A 17 5.46 -0.30 -3.49
CA GLY A 17 6.75 -0.40 -2.80
C GLY A 17 7.88 0.36 -3.49
N GLY A 18 7.69 0.83 -4.73
CA GLY A 18 8.71 1.48 -5.56
C GLY A 18 9.29 2.77 -4.95
N GLY A 19 8.56 3.43 -4.05
CA GLY A 19 9.04 4.61 -3.32
C GLY A 19 10.29 4.34 -2.47
N TRP A 20 10.53 3.08 -2.08
CA TRP A 20 11.71 2.64 -1.34
C TRP A 20 12.69 1.88 -2.26
N TRP A 21 13.08 2.53 -3.36
CA TRP A 21 13.89 1.96 -4.44
C TRP A 21 15.05 1.04 -4.00
N PRO A 22 15.89 1.37 -3.00
CA PRO A 22 17.01 0.51 -2.61
C PRO A 22 16.58 -0.87 -2.09
N PHE A 23 15.45 -0.96 -1.40
CA PHE A 23 14.90 -2.25 -0.94
C PHE A 23 14.08 -2.91 -2.04
N TRP A 24 13.30 -2.10 -2.76
CA TRP A 24 12.44 -2.56 -3.84
C TRP A 24 13.23 -3.27 -4.95
N SER A 25 14.39 -2.72 -5.33
CA SER A 25 15.20 -3.20 -6.45
C SER A 25 16.09 -4.41 -6.12
N MET A 26 16.16 -4.85 -4.85
CA MET A 26 17.02 -5.98 -4.45
C MET A 26 16.81 -7.23 -5.32
N PRO A 27 17.83 -8.08 -5.53
CA PRO A 27 17.62 -9.35 -6.23
C PRO A 27 16.52 -10.20 -5.58
N ARG A 28 15.77 -10.98 -6.36
CA ARG A 28 14.59 -11.69 -5.85
C ARG A 28 14.91 -12.61 -4.68
N ASP A 29 16.07 -13.25 -4.68
CA ASP A 29 16.53 -14.14 -3.61
C ASP A 29 16.94 -13.41 -2.32
N LYS A 30 17.13 -12.09 -2.38
CA LYS A 30 17.44 -11.22 -1.22
C LYS A 30 16.27 -10.34 -0.79
N TYR A 31 15.23 -10.24 -1.62
CA TYR A 31 14.07 -9.42 -1.33
C TYR A 31 13.27 -9.94 -0.13
N VAL A 32 12.93 -9.02 0.75
CA VAL A 32 11.99 -9.25 1.85
C VAL A 32 10.82 -8.31 1.66
N GLU A 33 9.60 -8.84 1.72
CA GLU A 33 8.39 -8.03 1.60
C GLU A 33 8.32 -7.05 2.79
N TYR A 34 8.30 -5.76 2.48
CA TYR A 34 8.26 -4.68 3.46
C TYR A 34 7.04 -3.80 3.30
N TYR A 35 6.19 -4.09 2.30
CA TYR A 35 5.04 -3.29 1.93
C TYR A 35 3.88 -4.20 1.51
N LEU A 36 2.70 -3.98 2.06
CA LEU A 36 1.48 -4.67 1.66
C LEU A 36 0.36 -3.64 1.49
N ASN A 37 -0.44 -3.78 0.44
CA ASN A 37 -1.66 -3.02 0.27
C ASN A 37 -2.88 -3.94 0.31
N PHE A 38 -3.79 -3.69 1.24
CA PHE A 38 -5.09 -4.33 1.30
C PHE A 38 -6.09 -3.43 0.59
N LEU A 39 -6.44 -3.78 -0.64
CA LEU A 39 -7.46 -3.09 -1.43
C LEU A 39 -8.82 -3.73 -1.16
N ILE A 40 -9.56 -3.13 -0.23
CA ILE A 40 -10.87 -3.62 0.22
C ILE A 40 -11.97 -2.95 -0.60
N ALA A 41 -12.73 -3.74 -1.34
CA ALA A 41 -13.87 -3.26 -2.11
C ALA A 41 -15.00 -2.79 -1.17
N THR A 42 -15.40 -1.53 -1.27
CA THR A 42 -16.58 -1.00 -0.53
C THR A 42 -17.83 -0.90 -1.40
N THR A 43 -17.64 -1.07 -2.72
CA THR A 43 -18.65 -1.32 -3.75
C THR A 43 -18.11 -2.44 -4.63
N ASP A 44 -18.98 -3.10 -5.40
CA ASP A 44 -18.53 -4.05 -6.42
C ASP A 44 -17.53 -3.39 -7.38
N THR A 45 -16.47 -4.11 -7.72
CA THR A 45 -15.49 -3.71 -8.72
C THR A 45 -15.60 -4.65 -9.91
N THR A 46 -15.84 -4.10 -11.09
CA THR A 46 -15.97 -4.83 -12.35
C THR A 46 -14.95 -4.29 -13.35
N CYS A 47 -14.62 -5.07 -14.38
CA CYS A 47 -13.74 -4.61 -15.45
C CYS A 47 -14.26 -3.30 -16.08
N GLU A 48 -15.59 -3.18 -16.23
CA GLU A 48 -16.26 -2.01 -16.80
C GLU A 48 -16.16 -0.76 -15.90
N ASN A 49 -16.27 -0.91 -14.57
CA ASN A 49 -16.21 0.21 -13.64
C ASN A 49 -14.80 0.54 -13.12
N GLY A 50 -13.77 -0.05 -13.73
CA GLY A 50 -12.37 0.25 -13.47
C GLY A 50 -11.74 -0.61 -12.38
N ALA A 51 -12.09 -1.90 -12.31
CA ALA A 51 -11.39 -2.89 -11.50
C ALA A 51 -9.85 -2.75 -11.61
N THR A 52 -9.18 -3.00 -10.49
CA THR A 52 -7.72 -2.89 -10.39
C THR A 52 -7.08 -3.90 -11.35
N GLY A 53 -6.22 -3.41 -12.23
CA GLY A 53 -5.43 -4.24 -13.14
C GLY A 53 -4.10 -4.62 -12.50
N VAL A 54 -3.72 -5.89 -12.54
CA VAL A 54 -2.48 -6.42 -11.97
C VAL A 54 -1.64 -7.11 -13.06
N VAL A 55 -0.33 -6.93 -13.01
CA VAL A 55 0.61 -7.65 -13.86
C VAL A 55 1.17 -8.82 -13.07
N ARG A 56 0.71 -10.04 -13.36
CA ARG A 56 1.17 -11.25 -12.66
C ARG A 56 2.65 -11.51 -12.96
N GLY A 57 3.42 -11.90 -11.94
CA GLY A 57 4.84 -12.21 -12.09
C GLY A 57 5.74 -10.98 -12.07
N SER A 58 5.19 -9.76 -12.07
CA SER A 58 5.97 -8.52 -11.94
C SER A 58 6.86 -8.49 -10.69
N GLN A 59 6.46 -9.19 -9.62
CA GLN A 59 7.27 -9.30 -8.41
C GLN A 59 8.60 -10.05 -8.56
N ASP A 60 8.73 -10.84 -9.63
CA ASP A 60 9.89 -11.70 -9.89
C ASP A 60 10.87 -11.07 -10.91
N VAL A 61 10.62 -9.83 -11.33
CA VAL A 61 11.51 -9.08 -12.21
C VAL A 61 12.79 -8.67 -11.47
N GLU A 62 13.93 -8.86 -12.12
CA GLU A 62 15.25 -8.44 -11.64
C GLU A 62 15.53 -6.98 -12.01
N TYR A 63 14.96 -6.06 -11.24
CA TYR A 63 14.95 -4.62 -11.56
C TYR A 63 16.33 -3.97 -11.64
N LEU A 64 17.35 -4.48 -10.94
CA LEU A 64 18.74 -3.99 -11.06
C LEU A 64 19.41 -4.38 -12.38
N SER A 65 18.87 -5.35 -13.10
CA SER A 65 19.39 -5.76 -14.42
C SER A 65 18.82 -4.91 -15.57
N LEU A 66 17.83 -4.07 -15.29
CA LEU A 66 17.22 -3.21 -16.29
C LEU A 66 18.15 -2.06 -16.67
N THR A 67 18.18 -1.73 -17.95
CA THR A 67 18.93 -0.61 -18.49
C THR A 67 18.06 0.62 -18.74
N ASP A 68 16.75 0.44 -18.83
CA ASP A 68 15.76 1.49 -19.10
C ASP A 68 14.84 1.70 -17.88
N TYR A 69 15.35 2.43 -16.90
CA TYR A 69 14.61 2.76 -15.68
C TYR A 69 13.43 3.70 -15.93
N ALA A 70 13.41 4.45 -17.05
CA ALA A 70 12.31 5.36 -17.36
C ALA A 70 11.03 4.59 -17.73
N ASN A 71 11.17 3.37 -18.27
CA ASN A 71 10.07 2.53 -18.73
C ASN A 71 9.85 1.29 -17.85
N VAL A 72 10.38 1.28 -16.62
CA VAL A 72 10.27 0.14 -15.68
C VAL A 72 8.84 -0.29 -15.36
N TRP A 73 7.86 0.59 -15.57
CA TRP A 73 6.44 0.33 -15.33
C TRP A 73 5.64 0.00 -16.60
N GLN A 74 6.29 -0.03 -17.77
CA GLN A 74 5.58 -0.31 -19.02
C GLN A 74 5.42 -1.82 -19.21
N TYR A 75 4.17 -2.25 -19.28
CA TYR A 75 3.79 -3.61 -19.64
C TYR A 75 2.75 -3.55 -20.77
N PRO A 76 2.73 -4.57 -21.65
CA PRO A 76 1.66 -4.74 -22.62
C PRO A 76 0.28 -4.79 -21.93
N GLU A 77 -0.73 -4.28 -22.61
CA GLU A 77 -2.09 -4.20 -22.05
C GLU A 77 -2.69 -5.59 -21.80
N GLU A 78 -2.32 -6.56 -22.65
CA GLU A 78 -2.69 -7.97 -22.53
C GLU A 78 -2.14 -8.67 -21.27
N ASP A 79 -1.08 -8.12 -20.67
CA ASP A 79 -0.49 -8.64 -19.42
C ASP A 79 -1.17 -8.07 -18.16
N VAL A 80 -2.06 -7.08 -18.32
CA VAL A 80 -2.78 -6.43 -17.21
C VAL A 80 -4.12 -7.11 -16.97
N GLU A 81 -4.17 -8.01 -16.00
CA GLU A 81 -5.39 -8.71 -15.61
C GLU A 81 -6.23 -7.86 -14.64
N GLN A 82 -7.47 -7.53 -15.01
CA GLN A 82 -8.39 -6.84 -14.10
C GLN A 82 -9.04 -7.82 -13.11
N ILE A 83 -8.96 -7.49 -11.82
CA ILE A 83 -9.50 -8.32 -10.75
C ILE A 83 -10.85 -7.77 -10.29
N GLU A 84 -11.92 -8.49 -10.63
CA GLU A 84 -13.26 -8.18 -10.15
C GLU A 84 -13.46 -8.65 -8.70
N LEU A 85 -14.19 -7.86 -7.92
CA LEU A 85 -14.39 -8.06 -6.48
C LEU A 85 -15.83 -7.70 -6.14
N LYS A 86 -16.43 -8.42 -5.19
CA LYS A 86 -17.67 -8.01 -4.53
C LYS A 86 -17.38 -7.07 -3.37
N ALA A 87 -18.34 -6.22 -3.03
CA ALA A 87 -18.23 -5.40 -1.82
C ALA A 87 -17.95 -6.27 -0.58
N GLY A 88 -16.87 -5.95 0.13
CA GLY A 88 -16.35 -6.73 1.26
C GLY A 88 -15.13 -7.60 0.92
N ASP A 89 -14.90 -7.92 -0.36
CA ASP A 89 -13.71 -8.66 -0.78
C ASP A 89 -12.46 -7.78 -0.66
N CYS A 90 -11.30 -8.42 -0.53
CA CYS A 90 -10.01 -7.76 -0.43
C CYS A 90 -9.01 -8.37 -1.41
N LEU A 91 -8.42 -7.51 -2.24
CA LEU A 91 -7.24 -7.84 -3.03
C LEU A 91 -5.99 -7.44 -2.25
N LEU A 92 -5.16 -8.42 -1.90
CA LEU A 92 -3.87 -8.21 -1.25
C LEU A 92 -2.77 -8.07 -2.30
N LEU A 93 -2.03 -6.97 -2.26
CA LEU A 93 -0.89 -6.70 -3.13
C LEU A 93 0.41 -6.61 -2.33
N GLY A 94 1.45 -7.28 -2.81
CA GLY A 94 2.83 -7.08 -2.34
C GLY A 94 3.46 -5.84 -2.98
N GLY A 95 4.51 -5.31 -2.36
CA GLY A 95 5.15 -4.05 -2.76
C GLY A 95 5.77 -4.03 -4.17
N ARG A 96 5.98 -5.21 -4.77
CA ARG A 96 6.50 -5.35 -6.14
C ARG A 96 5.44 -5.66 -7.20
N ILE A 97 4.19 -5.88 -6.81
CA ILE A 97 3.15 -6.15 -7.79
C ILE A 97 2.84 -4.86 -8.55
N VAL A 98 3.20 -4.85 -9.82
CA VAL A 98 2.85 -3.78 -10.74
C VAL A 98 1.35 -3.85 -11.00
N HIS A 99 0.67 -2.73 -10.79
CA HIS A 99 -0.77 -2.64 -10.89
C HIS A 99 -1.21 -1.21 -11.23
N ARG A 100 -2.52 -1.03 -11.47
CA ARG A 100 -3.17 0.28 -11.66
C ARG A 100 -4.65 0.22 -11.34
N GLY A 101 -5.26 1.35 -11.00
CA GLY A 101 -6.70 1.54 -11.15
C GLY A 101 -7.09 1.52 -12.63
N GLY A 102 -8.10 0.72 -12.99
CA GLY A 102 -8.62 0.66 -14.36
C GLY A 102 -9.44 1.90 -14.75
N GLU A 103 -9.66 2.07 -16.06
CA GLU A 103 -10.58 3.09 -16.55
C GLU A 103 -12.02 2.73 -16.15
N ASN A 104 -12.75 3.68 -15.56
CA ASN A 104 -14.18 3.53 -15.32
C ASN A 104 -14.95 3.97 -16.57
N LYS A 105 -15.45 2.99 -17.33
CA LYS A 105 -16.15 3.18 -18.61
C LYS A 105 -17.67 3.36 -18.43
N THR A 106 -18.18 3.20 -17.22
CA THR A 106 -19.59 3.39 -16.91
C THR A 106 -19.96 4.87 -16.93
N GLN A 107 -21.26 5.15 -17.06
CA GLN A 107 -21.79 6.51 -17.02
C GLN A 107 -22.24 6.93 -15.61
N THR A 108 -22.43 5.96 -14.70
CA THR A 108 -23.10 6.18 -13.41
C THR A 108 -22.32 5.69 -12.21
N ASP A 109 -21.45 4.68 -12.37
CA ASP A 109 -20.89 3.99 -11.22
C ASP A 109 -19.78 4.79 -10.59
N LYS A 110 -19.79 4.79 -9.25
CA LYS A 110 -18.69 5.31 -8.42
C LYS A 110 -18.06 4.14 -7.69
N ARG A 111 -16.99 3.60 -8.27
CA ARG A 111 -16.26 2.47 -7.68
C ARG A 111 -15.45 2.96 -6.50
N ARG A 112 -15.63 2.35 -5.33
CA ARG A 112 -14.92 2.73 -4.09
C ARG A 112 -14.12 1.59 -3.50
N ILE A 113 -12.85 1.87 -3.24
CA ILE A 113 -11.93 0.97 -2.54
C ILE A 113 -11.37 1.69 -1.31
N LEU A 114 -11.30 0.96 -0.20
CA LEU A 114 -10.45 1.33 0.93
C LEU A 114 -9.09 0.67 0.74
N SER A 115 -8.05 1.48 0.56
CA SER A 115 -6.66 1.02 0.61
C SER A 115 -6.17 1.13 2.06
N CYS A 116 -5.61 0.04 2.57
CA CYS A 116 -4.94 -0.02 3.86
C CYS A 116 -3.52 -0.52 3.64
N MET A 117 -2.55 0.38 3.75
CA MET A 117 -1.15 0.12 3.46
C MET A 117 -0.43 -0.23 4.76
N VAL A 118 0.34 -1.33 4.74
CA VAL A 118 1.12 -1.83 5.87
C VAL A 118 2.57 -1.88 5.45
N ILE A 119 3.44 -1.23 6.23
CA ILE A 119 4.87 -1.24 5.98
C ILE A 119 5.65 -1.79 7.17
N SER A 120 6.89 -2.21 6.92
CA SER A 120 7.85 -2.48 7.99
C SER A 120 7.97 -1.25 8.90
N SER A 121 7.97 -1.46 10.23
CA SER A 121 8.07 -0.38 11.21
C SER A 121 9.36 0.45 11.10
N SER A 122 10.37 -0.10 10.43
CA SER A 122 11.65 0.56 10.17
C SER A 122 11.58 1.60 9.04
N LEU A 123 10.47 1.66 8.30
CA LEU A 123 10.24 2.61 7.22
C LEU A 123 9.32 3.75 7.71
N THR A 124 9.54 4.94 7.17
CA THR A 124 8.67 6.10 7.43
C THR A 124 7.33 5.91 6.71
N PRO A 125 6.17 6.01 7.39
CA PRO A 125 4.86 5.98 6.76
C PRO A 125 4.66 7.13 5.77
N GLU A 126 3.86 6.89 4.73
CA GLU A 126 3.46 7.92 3.75
C GLU A 126 2.62 9.03 4.41
N GLU A 127 1.78 8.67 5.38
CA GLU A 127 0.98 9.59 6.17
C GLU A 127 1.52 9.70 7.60
N ALA A 128 1.70 10.93 8.09
CA ALA A 128 2.16 11.20 9.45
C ALA A 128 1.03 11.05 10.49
N HIS A 129 0.43 9.86 10.61
CA HIS A 129 -0.74 9.60 11.48
C HIS A 129 -0.55 10.06 12.93
N ALA A 130 0.65 9.90 13.49
CA ALA A 130 0.99 10.36 14.84
C ALA A 130 0.82 11.88 15.05
N MET A 131 0.78 12.67 13.96
CA MET A 131 0.59 14.11 13.97
C MET A 131 -0.84 14.54 13.58
N THR A 132 -1.58 13.69 12.86
CA THR A 132 -2.89 14.05 12.28
C THR A 132 -4.07 13.41 12.99
N VAL A 133 -3.86 12.27 13.65
CA VAL A 133 -4.91 11.57 14.41
C VAL A 133 -5.16 12.27 15.73
N ASP A 134 -6.42 12.55 16.03
CA ASP A 134 -6.82 13.19 17.28
C ASP A 134 -6.48 12.34 18.51
N ARG A 135 -5.95 13.00 19.54
CA ARG A 135 -5.53 12.36 20.79
C ARG A 135 -6.69 11.62 21.48
N LYS A 136 -7.89 12.23 21.56
CA LYS A 136 -9.03 11.63 22.26
C LYS A 136 -9.52 10.38 21.56
N PHE A 137 -9.43 10.34 20.23
CA PHE A 137 -9.72 9.14 19.46
C PHE A 137 -8.72 8.03 19.77
N ILE A 138 -7.41 8.30 19.65
CA ILE A 138 -6.37 7.26 19.70
C ILE A 138 -6.17 6.68 21.11
N GLU A 139 -6.37 7.50 22.15
CA GLU A 139 -6.25 7.10 23.56
C GLU A 139 -7.14 5.90 23.90
N ASN A 140 -8.33 5.85 23.32
CA ASN A 140 -9.34 4.81 23.55
C ASN A 140 -9.26 3.62 22.57
N GLN A 141 -8.24 3.57 21.71
CA GLN A 141 -8.09 2.47 20.75
C GLN A 141 -7.34 1.27 21.34
N PRO A 142 -7.52 0.06 20.77
CA PRO A 142 -6.69 -1.09 21.12
C PRO A 142 -5.20 -0.84 20.88
N GLU A 143 -4.34 -1.46 21.69
CA GLU A 143 -2.88 -1.32 21.61
C GLU A 143 -2.31 -1.57 20.21
N ARG A 144 -2.88 -2.53 19.46
CA ARG A 144 -2.48 -2.80 18.09
C ARG A 144 -2.74 -1.63 17.14
N VAL A 145 -3.82 -0.87 17.33
CA VAL A 145 -4.16 0.30 16.51
C VAL A 145 -3.25 1.47 16.88
N LYS A 146 -3.03 1.69 18.17
CA LYS A 146 -2.05 2.68 18.65
C LYS A 146 -0.66 2.40 18.07
N LYS A 147 -0.22 1.14 18.07
CA LYS A 147 1.04 0.72 17.46
C LYS A 147 1.06 0.94 15.94
N PHE A 148 0.00 0.51 15.25
CA PHE A 148 -0.13 0.66 13.80
C PHE A 148 -0.06 2.12 13.34
N LEU A 149 -0.63 3.04 14.13
CA LEU A 149 -0.66 4.48 13.82
C LEU A 149 0.52 5.28 14.40
N GLY A 150 1.55 4.62 14.94
CA GLY A 150 2.78 5.29 15.41
C GLY A 150 2.73 5.89 16.82
N PHE A 151 1.79 5.45 17.67
CA PHE A 151 1.67 5.87 19.08
C PHE A 151 2.29 4.86 20.07
N ARG A 152 3.05 3.89 19.57
CA ARG A 152 3.86 2.96 20.36
C ARG A 152 5.23 2.77 19.74
N ASN A 153 6.21 2.49 20.59
CA ASN A 153 7.50 1.98 20.17
C ASN A 153 7.31 0.66 19.42
N MET A 154 8.18 0.41 18.43
CA MET A 154 8.19 -0.85 17.69
C MET A 154 9.60 -1.42 17.71
N THR A 155 9.68 -2.74 17.79
CA THR A 155 10.96 -3.45 17.84
C THR A 155 11.13 -4.23 16.53
N PRO A 156 12.09 -3.87 15.68
CA PRO A 156 12.42 -4.67 14.50
C PRO A 156 13.08 -5.99 14.92
N ILE A 157 13.13 -6.95 13.99
CA ILE A 157 13.72 -8.28 14.25
C ILE A 157 15.23 -8.17 14.53
N VAL A 158 15.93 -7.32 13.77
CA VAL A 158 17.38 -7.12 13.87
C VAL A 158 17.63 -5.61 13.95
N GLY A 159 17.76 -5.07 15.18
CA GLY A 159 18.09 -3.66 15.38
C GLY A 159 17.50 -3.05 16.66
N PRO A 160 17.87 -1.80 16.97
CA PRO A 160 17.28 -1.06 18.08
C PRO A 160 15.81 -0.75 17.81
N GLY A 161 15.06 -0.46 18.87
CA GLY A 161 13.67 -0.01 18.75
C GLY A 161 13.56 1.26 17.90
N VAL A 162 12.44 1.40 17.22
CA VAL A 162 12.03 2.57 16.44
C VAL A 162 10.83 3.24 17.10
N TRP A 163 10.53 4.48 16.70
CA TRP A 163 9.47 5.30 17.32
C TRP A 163 9.70 5.54 18.81
N LEU A 164 10.95 5.86 19.17
CA LEU A 164 11.39 6.10 20.54
C LEU A 164 11.19 7.55 20.98
N HIS A 165 11.11 7.78 22.29
CA HIS A 165 11.14 9.10 22.90
C HIS A 165 12.31 9.19 23.90
N PRO A 166 13.07 10.31 23.98
CA PRO A 166 14.25 10.42 24.84
C PRO A 166 13.95 10.30 26.34
N LYS A 167 12.69 10.51 26.74
CA LYS A 167 12.21 10.38 28.13
C LYS A 167 11.73 8.96 28.50
N GLY A 168 11.88 7.98 27.61
CA GLY A 168 11.48 6.58 27.84
C GLY A 168 10.45 6.06 26.83
N GLU A 169 9.71 5.04 27.23
CA GLU A 169 8.65 4.43 26.40
C GLU A 169 7.60 5.48 25.99
N LEU A 170 7.20 5.44 24.72
CA LEU A 170 6.29 6.40 24.11
C LEU A 170 4.92 6.36 24.78
N SER A 171 4.42 5.18 25.17
CA SER A 171 3.17 5.04 25.93
C SER A 171 3.20 5.78 27.27
N SER A 172 4.30 5.66 28.03
CA SER A 172 4.49 6.37 29.29
C SER A 172 4.55 7.89 29.10
N VAL A 173 5.19 8.35 28.03
CA VAL A 173 5.31 9.79 27.71
C VAL A 173 3.97 10.37 27.25
N LEU A 174 3.23 9.62 26.44
CA LEU A 174 1.91 10.01 25.97
C LEU A 174 0.86 9.94 27.08
N GLY A 175 1.04 9.05 28.05
CA GLY A 175 0.13 8.83 29.18
C GLY A 175 -1.06 7.94 28.84
N PHE A 176 -0.99 7.16 27.75
CA PHE A 176 -2.05 6.23 27.33
C PHE A 176 -1.53 5.09 26.46
#